data_AF-A0AAP8FYL0-F1
#
_entry.id   AF-A0AAP8FYL0-F1
#
_cell.length_a   1.000
_cell.length_b   1.000
_cell.length_c   1.000
_cell.angle_alpha   90.00
_cell.angle_beta   90.00
_cell.angle_gamma   90.00
#
_symmetry.space_group_name_H-M   'P 1'
#
loop_
_entity.id
_entity.type
_entity.pdbx_description
1 polymer ?
#
loop_
_entity_poly.entity_id
_entity_poly.type
_entity_poly.pdbx_seq_one_letter_code
_entity_poly.pdbx_strand_id
1 'polypeptide(L)'
;MAKTGLNFGEKLQIVDKSYRVITDALKLDEVFGKLTFRSLEGAELIYEADRSQRNDDGSFAQVPTGEIRGITVGIHSANQHETLFFTIVDMSEQEITDLNLNYREEVELRDIVVTYSAIGRNDNYRLYASAIKKKGAQPTPKIEPKAEDKK
;
A
#
# COMPACT_ATOMS: atom_id res chain seq x y z
N MET A 1 -8.01 -13.08 -30.55
CA MET A 1 -6.68 -13.28 -29.93
C MET A 1 -6.87 -14.07 -28.66
N ALA A 2 -6.19 -15.21 -28.52
CA ALA A 2 -6.27 -16.01 -27.30
C ALA A 2 -5.76 -15.18 -26.12
N LYS A 3 -6.59 -14.98 -25.09
CA LYS A 3 -6.13 -14.48 -23.79
C LYS A 3 -5.33 -15.62 -23.15
N THR A 4 -4.07 -15.76 -23.54
CA THR A 4 -3.16 -16.75 -22.93
C THR A 4 -2.73 -16.18 -21.57
N GLY A 5 -3.56 -16.36 -20.55
CA GLY A 5 -3.28 -15.92 -19.19
C GLY A 5 -4.50 -15.95 -18.26
N LEU A 6 -4.26 -16.09 -16.96
CA LEU A 6 -5.30 -16.00 -15.94
C LEU A 6 -5.93 -14.59 -15.95
N ASN A 7 -7.26 -14.54 -15.97
CA ASN A 7 -8.01 -13.29 -15.91
C ASN A 7 -8.28 -12.93 -14.44
N PHE A 8 -7.60 -11.91 -13.95
CA PHE A 8 -7.75 -11.41 -12.57
C PHE A 8 -8.66 -10.16 -12.50
N GLY A 9 -9.52 -9.96 -13.49
CA GLY A 9 -10.46 -8.83 -13.53
C GLY A 9 -9.87 -7.52 -14.06
N GLU A 10 -10.59 -6.43 -13.79
CA GLU A 10 -10.19 -5.07 -14.15
C GLU A 10 -9.03 -4.58 -13.28
N LYS A 11 -8.25 -3.63 -13.81
CA LYS A 11 -7.19 -3.00 -13.02
C LYS A 11 -7.80 -2.05 -12.00
N LEU A 12 -7.35 -2.13 -10.76
CA LEU A 12 -7.70 -1.17 -9.72
C LEU A 12 -6.76 0.04 -9.79
N GLN A 13 -7.32 1.24 -9.81
CA GLN A 13 -6.55 2.46 -9.64
C GLN A 13 -6.23 2.65 -8.16
N ILE A 14 -4.93 2.70 -7.83
CA ILE A 14 -4.45 3.03 -6.49
C ILE A 14 -3.58 4.28 -6.65
N VAL A 15 -4.13 5.42 -6.22
CA VAL A 15 -3.54 6.75 -6.36
C VAL A 15 -3.17 7.05 -7.82
N ASP A 16 -1.89 7.12 -8.17
CA ASP A 16 -1.40 7.49 -9.51
C ASP A 16 -1.26 6.31 -10.48
N LYS A 17 -1.38 5.06 -9.99
CA LYS A 17 -1.08 3.86 -10.79
C LYS A 17 -2.23 2.87 -10.84
N SER A 18 -2.40 2.22 -12.00
CA SER A 18 -3.37 1.14 -12.18
C SER A 18 -2.70 -0.23 -12.04
N TYR A 19 -3.16 -1.01 -11.08
CA TYR A 19 -2.60 -2.31 -10.74
C TYR A 19 -3.52 -3.44 -11.14
N ARG A 20 -2.95 -4.59 -11.50
CA ARG A 20 -3.71 -5.84 -11.51
C ARG A 20 -3.78 -6.34 -10.08
N VAL A 21 -4.99 -6.57 -9.58
CA VAL A 21 -5.22 -7.05 -8.23
C VAL A 21 -5.40 -8.56 -8.25
N ILE A 22 -4.74 -9.26 -7.32
CA ILE A 22 -4.84 -10.72 -7.18
C ILE A 22 -5.37 -11.13 -5.81
N THR A 23 -5.77 -10.17 -4.96
CA THR A 23 -6.28 -10.39 -3.60
C THR A 23 -7.35 -11.48 -3.53
N ASP A 24 -8.34 -11.46 -4.43
CA ASP A 24 -9.47 -12.41 -4.41
C ASP A 24 -9.05 -13.85 -4.72
N ALA A 25 -7.88 -14.04 -5.35
CA ALA A 25 -7.32 -15.36 -5.61
C ALA A 25 -6.50 -15.90 -4.42
N LEU A 26 -6.34 -15.12 -3.35
CA LEU A 26 -5.51 -15.44 -2.19
C LEU A 26 -6.37 -15.59 -0.94
N LYS A 27 -6.02 -16.56 -0.11
CA LYS A 27 -6.51 -16.63 1.27
C LYS A 27 -5.55 -15.89 2.17
N LEU A 28 -5.83 -14.61 2.43
CA LEU A 28 -4.88 -13.70 3.09
C LEU A 28 -4.39 -14.22 4.45
N ASP A 29 -5.26 -14.85 5.24
CA ASP A 29 -4.89 -15.44 6.53
C ASP A 29 -3.90 -16.61 6.39
N GLU A 30 -4.05 -17.44 5.35
CA GLU A 30 -3.11 -18.53 5.07
C GLU A 30 -1.80 -18.00 4.47
N VAL A 31 -1.85 -16.90 3.70
CA VAL A 31 -0.68 -16.28 3.07
C VAL A 31 0.18 -15.53 4.09
N PHE A 32 -0.45 -14.75 4.98
CA PHE A 32 0.28 -13.87 5.89
C PHE A 32 0.34 -14.38 7.33
N GLY A 33 -0.68 -15.11 7.79
CA GLY A 33 -0.80 -15.51 9.18
C GLY A 33 -0.83 -14.31 10.13
N LYS A 34 -0.19 -14.46 11.30
CA LYS A 34 -0.09 -13.38 12.29
C LYS A 34 0.82 -12.25 11.77
N LEU A 35 0.31 -11.03 11.85
CA LEU A 35 1.03 -9.81 11.46
C LEU A 35 1.56 -9.08 12.69
N THR A 36 2.83 -8.69 12.65
CA THR A 36 3.48 -7.93 13.73
C THR A 36 4.21 -6.71 13.20
N PHE A 37 4.08 -5.57 13.88
CA PHE A 37 4.71 -4.33 13.48
C PHE A 37 6.25 -4.40 13.58
N ARG A 38 6.95 -3.84 12.60
CA ARG A 38 8.42 -3.73 12.60
C ARG A 38 8.88 -2.28 12.59
N SER A 39 8.35 -1.47 11.67
CA SER A 39 8.86 -0.13 11.41
C SER A 39 7.84 0.74 10.69
N LEU A 40 7.97 2.04 10.91
CA LEU A 40 7.36 3.08 10.10
C LEU A 40 8.45 3.58 9.14
N GLU A 41 8.30 3.28 7.85
CA GLU A 41 9.30 3.68 6.83
C GLU A 41 9.07 5.11 6.34
N GLY A 42 7.84 5.62 6.51
CA GLY A 42 7.46 6.99 6.17
C GLY A 42 6.67 7.11 4.87
N ALA A 43 6.46 8.34 4.42
CA ALA A 43 5.66 8.63 3.23
C ALA A 43 6.33 8.21 1.91
N GLU A 44 5.57 7.50 1.06
CA GLU A 44 5.98 7.16 -0.30
C GLU A 44 5.60 8.31 -1.25
N LEU A 45 6.57 9.08 -1.73
CA LEU A 45 6.33 10.21 -2.64
C LEU A 45 5.96 9.74 -4.06
N ILE A 46 5.12 10.55 -4.72
CA ILE A 46 4.80 10.42 -6.14
C ILE A 46 5.76 11.30 -6.93
N TYR A 47 6.32 10.72 -7.99
CA TYR A 47 7.27 11.38 -8.88
C TYR A 47 6.68 11.48 -10.28
N GLU A 48 7.02 12.54 -10.99
CA GLU A 48 6.69 12.73 -12.39
C GLU A 48 7.94 12.97 -13.24
N ALA A 49 7.81 12.69 -14.53
CA ALA A 49 8.89 12.91 -15.49
C ALA A 49 8.97 14.39 -15.86
N ASP A 50 10.05 15.05 -15.46
CA ASP A 50 10.41 16.36 -15.97
C ASP A 50 10.87 16.22 -17.42
N ARG A 51 10.02 16.65 -18.36
CA ARG A 51 10.29 16.56 -19.79
C ARG A 51 11.32 17.58 -20.28
N SER A 52 11.72 18.52 -19.44
CA SER A 52 12.74 19.52 -19.76
C SER A 52 14.17 19.04 -19.50
N GLN A 53 14.34 18.01 -18.65
CA GLN A 53 15.64 17.49 -18.24
C GLN A 53 15.76 15.99 -18.51
N ARG A 54 16.90 15.58 -19.09
CA ARG A 54 17.24 14.17 -19.32
C ARG A 54 18.42 13.74 -18.47
N ASN A 55 18.38 12.48 -18.03
CA ASN A 55 19.49 11.78 -17.41
C ASN A 55 20.47 11.27 -18.48
N ASP A 56 21.66 10.86 -18.05
CA ASP A 56 22.72 10.35 -18.95
C ASP A 56 22.31 9.07 -19.72
N ASP A 57 21.37 8.30 -19.17
CA ASP A 57 20.79 7.10 -19.81
C ASP A 57 19.69 7.43 -20.83
N GLY A 58 19.39 8.73 -21.04
CA GLY A 58 18.37 9.22 -21.96
C GLY A 58 16.95 9.21 -21.38
N SER A 59 16.73 8.72 -20.16
CA SER A 59 15.44 8.84 -19.46
C SER A 59 15.16 10.28 -19.02
N PHE A 60 13.91 10.61 -18.73
CA PHE A 60 13.55 11.91 -18.14
C PHE A 60 13.86 11.93 -16.64
N ALA A 61 14.37 13.04 -16.15
CA ALA A 61 14.56 13.27 -14.72
C ALA A 61 13.23 13.09 -13.99
N GLN A 62 13.27 12.51 -12.79
CA GLN A 62 12.08 12.32 -11.96
C GLN A 62 12.07 13.40 -10.88
N VAL A 63 11.01 14.20 -10.83
CA VAL A 63 10.82 15.24 -9.82
C VAL A 63 9.66 14.88 -8.90
N PRO A 64 9.79 15.07 -7.57
CA PRO A 64 8.71 14.80 -6.64
C PRO A 64 7.57 15.81 -6.87
N THR A 65 6.35 15.29 -6.98
CA THR A 65 5.12 16.10 -7.17
C THR A 65 4.69 16.82 -5.89
N GLY A 66 5.20 16.38 -4.73
CA GLY A 66 4.74 16.80 -3.40
C GLY A 66 3.54 15.99 -2.88
N GLU A 67 2.92 15.16 -3.73
CA GLU A 67 1.87 14.23 -3.32
C GLU A 67 2.48 12.92 -2.80
N ILE A 68 1.80 12.31 -1.82
CA ILE A 68 2.19 11.01 -1.26
C ILE A 68 1.21 9.93 -1.75
N ARG A 69 1.76 8.77 -2.10
CA ARG A 69 0.99 7.57 -2.45
C ARG A 69 0.41 6.89 -1.20
N GLY A 70 1.03 7.10 -0.05
CA GLY A 70 0.62 6.55 1.24
C GLY A 70 1.82 6.44 2.17
N ILE A 71 1.60 5.86 3.34
CA ILE A 71 2.63 5.67 4.36
C ILE A 71 3.09 4.22 4.36
N THR A 72 4.37 3.99 4.14
CA THR A 72 4.94 2.64 4.11
C THR A 72 5.24 2.17 5.53
N VAL A 73 4.75 0.98 5.87
CA VAL A 73 5.01 0.30 7.14
C VAL A 73 5.64 -1.07 6.90
N GLY A 74 6.65 -1.40 7.70
CA GLY A 74 7.25 -2.71 7.76
C GLY A 74 6.44 -3.61 8.68
N ILE A 75 5.91 -4.71 8.14
CA ILE A 75 5.09 -5.70 8.84
C ILE A 75 5.70 -7.08 8.67
N HIS A 76 5.95 -7.77 9.78
CA HIS A 76 6.39 -9.15 9.71
C HIS A 76 5.21 -10.11 9.65
N SER A 77 5.27 -10.99 8.65
CA SER A 77 4.33 -12.07 8.41
C SER A 77 4.85 -13.37 9.01
N ALA A 78 4.05 -14.02 9.84
CA ALA A 78 4.42 -15.28 10.47
C ALA A 78 4.56 -16.43 9.46
N ASN A 79 3.80 -16.41 8.35
CA ASN A 79 3.80 -17.49 7.37
C ASN A 79 4.81 -17.27 6.24
N GLN A 80 5.10 -16.01 5.88
CA GLN A 80 6.16 -15.69 4.89
C GLN A 80 7.55 -15.67 5.52
N HIS A 81 7.63 -15.60 6.85
CA HIS A 81 8.89 -15.53 7.61
C HIS A 81 9.78 -14.33 7.26
N GLU A 82 9.22 -13.27 6.69
CA GLU A 82 9.94 -12.06 6.27
C GLU A 82 9.23 -10.78 6.70
N THR A 83 9.89 -9.65 6.51
CA THR A 83 9.27 -8.32 6.65
C THR A 83 8.72 -7.92 5.29
N LEU A 84 7.41 -7.71 5.26
CA LEU A 84 6.66 -7.22 4.12
C LEU A 84 6.43 -5.72 4.28
N PHE A 85 6.48 -4.98 3.18
CA PHE A 85 6.21 -3.56 3.17
C PHE A 85 4.80 -3.30 2.63
N PHE A 86 3.95 -2.72 3.49
CA PHE A 86 2.60 -2.31 3.12
C PHE A 86 2.53 -0.79 3.00
N THR A 87 1.96 -0.29 1.91
CA THR A 87 1.60 1.12 1.77
C THR A 87 0.18 1.33 2.30
N ILE A 88 0.06 2.09 3.39
CA ILE A 88 -1.22 2.49 4.01
C ILE A 88 -1.73 3.75 3.32
N VAL A 89 -2.92 3.67 2.72
CA VAL A 89 -3.42 4.74 1.82
C VAL A 89 -4.40 5.71 2.49
N ASP A 90 -5.13 5.28 3.52
CA ASP A 90 -6.18 6.09 4.15
C ASP A 90 -5.78 6.61 5.54
N MET A 91 -4.49 6.56 5.89
CA MET A 91 -3.97 7.11 7.15
C MET A 91 -2.74 7.98 6.89
N SER A 92 -2.67 9.10 7.59
CA SER A 92 -1.48 9.96 7.65
C SER A 92 -0.39 9.35 8.53
N GLU A 93 0.85 9.83 8.36
CA GLU A 93 2.00 9.40 9.17
C GLU A 93 1.79 9.70 10.66
N GLN A 94 1.15 10.84 10.96
CA GLN A 94 0.80 11.24 12.33
C GLN A 94 -0.22 10.27 12.93
N GLU A 95 -1.30 9.93 12.21
CA GLU A 95 -2.31 8.97 12.71
C GLU A 95 -1.70 7.60 13.02
N ILE A 96 -0.76 7.12 12.21
CA ILE A 96 -0.05 5.86 12.47
C ILE A 96 0.89 6.00 13.67
N THR A 97 1.59 7.13 13.79
CA THR A 97 2.46 7.42 14.92
C THR A 97 1.67 7.48 16.23
N ASP A 98 0.47 8.07 16.21
CA ASP A 98 -0.43 8.20 17.35
C ASP A 98 -1.00 6.86 17.83
N LEU A 99 -0.97 5.82 16.99
CA LEU A 99 -1.25 4.45 17.44
C LEU A 99 -0.23 3.97 18.48
N ASN A 100 0.98 4.55 18.50
CA ASN A 100 2.07 4.19 19.41
C ASN A 100 2.37 2.68 19.35
N LEU A 101 2.61 2.17 18.14
CA LEU A 101 2.91 0.76 17.86
C LEU A 101 4.34 0.42 18.30
N ASN A 102 4.48 -0.60 19.13
CA ASN A 102 5.78 -1.11 19.53
C ASN A 102 6.29 -2.19 18.57
N TYR A 103 7.61 -2.36 18.53
CA TYR A 103 8.23 -3.44 17.78
C TYR A 103 7.68 -4.81 18.21
N ARG A 104 7.33 -5.65 17.22
CA ARG A 104 6.68 -6.97 17.38
C ARG A 104 5.27 -6.94 17.97
N GLU A 105 4.66 -5.77 18.13
CA GLU A 105 3.26 -5.68 18.54
C GLU A 105 2.36 -6.25 17.44
N GLU A 106 1.32 -6.98 17.84
CA GLU A 106 0.39 -7.59 16.90
C GLU A 106 -0.57 -6.56 16.33
N VAL A 107 -0.73 -6.56 15.01
CA VAL A 107 -1.52 -5.57 14.29
C VAL A 107 -2.52 -6.24 13.35
N GLU A 108 -3.56 -5.50 13.02
CA GLU A 108 -4.50 -5.86 11.96
C GLU A 108 -4.42 -4.79 10.86
N LEU A 109 -4.35 -5.27 9.62
CA LEU A 109 -4.46 -4.44 8.42
C LEU A 109 -5.87 -4.56 7.87
N ARG A 110 -6.42 -3.44 7.41
CA ARG A 110 -7.77 -3.38 6.85
C ARG A 110 -7.70 -3.31 5.32
N ASP A 111 -8.64 -3.98 4.65
CA ASP A 111 -8.83 -3.95 3.20
C ASP A 111 -7.51 -4.15 2.43
N ILE A 112 -6.78 -5.22 2.79
CA ILE A 112 -5.49 -5.54 2.15
C ILE A 112 -5.70 -5.77 0.66
N VAL A 113 -4.86 -5.14 -0.16
CA VAL A 113 -4.80 -5.34 -1.60
C VAL A 113 -3.42 -5.85 -2.01
N VAL A 114 -3.39 -7.02 -2.65
CA VAL A 114 -2.19 -7.59 -3.25
C VAL A 114 -2.21 -7.31 -4.74
N THR A 115 -1.23 -6.54 -5.18
CA THR A 115 -1.08 -6.18 -6.59
C THR A 115 0.02 -7.01 -7.25
N TYR A 116 -0.12 -7.21 -8.55
CA TYR A 116 0.85 -7.91 -9.38
C TYR A 116 1.17 -7.10 -10.63
N SER A 117 2.45 -7.01 -10.95
CA SER A 117 2.96 -6.40 -12.18
C SER A 117 4.12 -7.22 -12.74
N ALA A 118 3.96 -7.68 -13.98
CA ALA A 118 5.04 -8.26 -14.77
C ALA A 118 5.61 -7.19 -15.70
N ILE A 119 6.74 -6.60 -15.33
CA ILE A 119 7.43 -5.60 -16.17
C ILE A 119 8.82 -6.15 -16.50
N GLY A 120 9.13 -6.28 -17.78
CA GLY A 120 10.49 -6.62 -18.22
C GLY A 120 11.00 -7.99 -17.76
N ARG A 121 10.11 -9.00 -17.66
CA ARG A 121 10.38 -10.35 -17.09
C ARG A 121 10.59 -10.40 -15.57
N ASN A 122 10.41 -9.29 -14.87
CA ASN A 122 10.37 -9.28 -13.41
C ASN A 122 8.92 -9.30 -12.93
N ASP A 123 8.61 -10.32 -12.13
CA ASP A 123 7.38 -10.43 -11.38
C ASP A 123 7.51 -9.62 -10.10
N ASN A 124 6.81 -8.49 -10.05
CA ASN A 124 6.77 -7.64 -8.87
C ASN A 124 5.38 -7.67 -8.27
N TYR A 125 5.32 -7.65 -6.94
CA TYR A 125 4.09 -7.41 -6.21
C TYR A 125 4.24 -6.18 -5.33
N ARG A 126 3.13 -5.52 -5.02
CA ARG A 126 3.05 -4.49 -4.00
C ARG A 126 1.85 -4.76 -3.10
N LEU A 127 2.01 -4.44 -1.83
CA LEU A 127 1.01 -4.65 -0.81
C LEU A 127 0.47 -3.29 -0.37
N TYR A 128 -0.85 -3.18 -0.40
CA TYR A 128 -1.56 -2.01 0.09
C TYR A 128 -2.53 -2.44 1.19
N ALA A 129 -2.89 -1.50 2.05
CA ALA A 129 -4.00 -1.64 2.98
C ALA A 129 -4.63 -0.26 3.19
N SER A 130 -5.92 -0.21 3.52
CA SER A 130 -6.58 1.07 3.83
C SER A 130 -6.03 1.65 5.13
N ALA A 131 -5.94 0.82 6.18
CA ALA A 131 -5.54 1.24 7.51
C ALA A 131 -4.76 0.14 8.27
N ILE A 132 -4.01 0.57 9.28
CA ILE A 132 -3.37 -0.29 10.29
C ILE A 132 -3.94 0.03 11.68
N LYS A 133 -4.12 -0.99 12.51
CA LYS A 133 -4.49 -0.81 13.92
C LYS A 133 -3.82 -1.86 14.81
N LYS A 134 -3.76 -1.56 16.12
CA LYS A 134 -3.44 -2.57 17.13
C LYS A 134 -4.47 -3.67 17.13
N LYS A 135 -4.03 -4.92 17.19
CA LYS A 135 -4.96 -6.04 17.31
C LYS A 135 -5.65 -5.99 18.67
N GLY A 136 -6.98 -6.08 18.67
CA GLY A 136 -7.80 -5.95 19.89
C GLY A 136 -8.12 -4.52 20.32
N ALA A 137 -7.67 -3.49 19.57
CA ALA A 137 -8.15 -2.12 19.79
C ALA A 137 -9.61 -1.97 19.30
N GLN A 138 -10.44 -1.28 20.10
CA GLN A 138 -11.77 -0.88 19.66
C GLN A 138 -11.65 0.03 18.41
N PRO A 139 -12.59 -0.07 17.45
CA PRO A 139 -12.56 0.77 16.26
C PRO A 139 -12.64 2.24 16.66
N THR A 140 -11.66 3.03 16.26
CA THR A 140 -11.77 4.48 16.27
C THR A 140 -12.90 4.87 15.30
N PRO A 141 -13.92 5.62 15.74
CA PRO A 141 -15.01 6.02 14.87
C PRO A 141 -14.46 6.89 13.74
N LYS A 142 -14.84 6.56 12.50
CA LYS A 142 -14.60 7.41 11.33
C LYS A 142 -15.18 8.80 11.62
N ILE A 143 -14.35 9.84 11.50
CA ILE A 143 -14.87 11.20 11.31
C ILE A 143 -15.40 11.22 9.87
N GLU A 144 -16.71 11.03 9.72
CA GLU A 144 -17.38 11.38 8.47
C GLU A 144 -17.17 12.89 8.23
N PRO A 145 -16.79 13.32 7.01
CA PRO A 145 -16.75 14.74 6.70
C PRO A 145 -18.17 15.29 6.90
N LYS A 146 -18.31 16.19 7.88
CA LYS A 146 -19.55 16.95 8.08
C LYS A 146 -19.92 17.57 6.75
N ALA A 147 -21.04 17.15 6.19
CA ALA A 147 -21.70 17.88 5.11
C ALA A 147 -21.88 19.33 5.58
N GLU A 148 -21.20 20.26 4.93
CA GLU A 148 -21.48 21.68 5.07
C GLU A 148 -22.93 21.92 4.65
N ASP A 149 -23.77 22.24 5.63
CA ASP A 149 -25.08 22.83 5.41
C ASP A 149 -24.88 24.16 4.67
N LYS A 150 -25.19 24.15 3.37
CA LYS A 150 -25.39 25.38 2.60
C LYS A 150 -26.59 26.13 3.20
N LYS A 151 -26.32 27.33 3.71
CA LYS A 151 -27.33 28.36 3.96
C LYS A 151 -27.09 29.56 3.05
#